data_AF-A0A1B8Y6B7-F1
#
_entry.id   AF-A0A1B8Y6B7-F1
#
_cell.length_a   1.000
_cell.length_b   1.000
_cell.length_c   1.000
_cell.angle_alpha   90.00
_cell.angle_beta   90.00
_cell.angle_gamma   90.00
#
_symmetry.space_group_name_H-M   'P 1'
#
loop_
_entity.id
_entity.type
_entity.pdbx_description
1 polymer ?
#
loop_
_entity_poly.entity_id
_entity_poly.type
_entity_poly.pdbx_seq_one_letter_code
_entity_poly.pdbx_strand_id
1 'polypeptide(L)'
;ISYGATDPALSDRSTFPYFFRTTESDAGYYVLISKIAKYFQWNWVGIIVSNDERGERDHQLLKYYLSRENVCIEFTLRITNINNGNIFYREILKKASANVIIFCGAVNLNILQFKYLYDMLSDKTFILTSNWLYYNHLIDFSHKVFHGSLLLMQNKENYPSNSPYAQFSKGFNPSRYPDDKLLEYIWLQYNFCLHKKQYIQRLHNCSEQESIAEIPMYNSGFHTFNMIYAADMFVKALHYMHHSPGLGTSGMSKKVYNYRYKVPRSQCSDSCPTGFRKTLKLKVQPCCYDCVLCSEGEISNRTDSENCIRCPYNEWPNEKRNRCIAKIEEYLSYTDNAIPVFFSVISALLLLKTVIISGVFIFYRDTPIVRANNRSLSFLLLVSIKLSFLSVFLFLGRPVDITCMLRIITFGITFSIAVSSLLAKTIMVCVAFKATKPGSSWRKWLGVKLSNSVVLFCSSIQIIICMTWLAISPPFQELDIHTSPGTIIIQCNEGSAIGFYSVIGYMGLLAAVSFVLAFLARSLPDSFNEAKYITFSMLLFCSVWITMIPAYLSTKGKNTVCVEIFAILTSSAGLLACIFLPKCYIILFRTEMNNKSQLLVIKT
;
A
#
# COMPACT_ATOMS: atom_id res chain seq x y z
N ILE A 1 15.00 -53.86 -27.87
CA ILE A 1 14.13 -53.18 -26.88
C ILE A 1 14.71 -53.47 -25.50
N SER A 2 15.18 -52.47 -24.76
CA SER A 2 15.74 -52.62 -23.41
C SER A 2 14.64 -52.54 -22.34
N TYR A 3 14.74 -53.36 -21.31
CA TYR A 3 13.78 -53.38 -20.20
C TYR A 3 14.29 -52.68 -18.92
N GLY A 4 15.55 -52.25 -18.90
CA GLY A 4 16.20 -51.69 -17.71
C GLY A 4 17.08 -50.46 -17.95
N ALA A 5 17.27 -50.03 -19.20
CA ALA A 5 18.09 -48.85 -19.48
C ALA A 5 17.29 -47.55 -19.32
N THR A 6 17.53 -46.84 -18.20
CA THR A 6 16.80 -45.63 -17.80
C THR A 6 17.52 -44.32 -18.12
N ASP A 7 18.79 -44.35 -18.55
CA ASP A 7 19.58 -43.15 -18.82
C ASP A 7 18.85 -42.19 -19.80
N PRO A 8 18.70 -40.89 -19.46
CA PRO A 8 18.04 -39.92 -20.32
C PRO A 8 18.69 -39.76 -21.69
N ALA A 9 20.01 -39.92 -21.81
CA ALA A 9 20.75 -39.72 -23.07
C ALA A 9 20.32 -40.70 -24.17
N LEU A 10 19.81 -41.88 -23.80
CA LEU A 10 19.31 -42.89 -24.74
C LEU A 10 18.00 -42.48 -25.44
N SER A 11 17.44 -41.32 -25.08
CA SER A 11 16.24 -40.76 -25.74
C SER A 11 16.57 -40.00 -27.03
N ASP A 12 17.84 -39.67 -27.28
CA ASP A 12 18.26 -39.01 -28.52
C ASP A 12 18.20 -39.97 -29.71
N ARG A 13 17.18 -39.79 -30.56
CA ARG A 13 16.95 -40.61 -31.75
C ARG A 13 17.94 -40.36 -32.88
N SER A 14 18.66 -39.24 -32.85
CA SER A 14 19.69 -38.94 -33.85
C SER A 14 20.93 -39.79 -33.61
N THR A 15 21.37 -39.89 -32.35
CA THR A 15 22.48 -40.74 -31.93
C THR A 15 22.08 -42.22 -31.81
N PHE A 16 20.87 -42.52 -31.32
CA PHE A 16 20.39 -43.88 -31.05
C PHE A 16 19.09 -44.23 -31.81
N PRO A 17 19.11 -44.30 -33.15
CA PRO A 17 17.89 -44.49 -33.96
C PRO A 17 17.19 -45.82 -33.69
N TYR A 18 17.95 -46.89 -33.43
CA TYR A 18 17.42 -48.25 -33.23
C TYR A 18 17.22 -48.64 -31.76
N PHE A 19 17.39 -47.70 -30.83
CA PHE A 19 17.18 -47.96 -29.41
C PHE A 19 15.70 -47.81 -29.05
N PHE A 20 15.17 -48.80 -28.34
CA PHE A 20 13.81 -48.79 -27.80
C PHE A 20 13.87 -49.30 -26.38
N ARG A 21 12.97 -48.83 -25.51
CA ARG A 21 12.87 -49.30 -24.14
C ARG A 21 11.43 -49.39 -23.65
N THR A 22 11.19 -50.28 -22.69
CA THR A 22 9.89 -50.45 -22.00
C THR A 22 9.85 -49.79 -20.63
N THR A 23 10.99 -49.30 -20.13
CA THR A 23 11.10 -48.53 -18.89
C THR A 23 11.02 -47.02 -19.17
N GLU A 24 10.53 -46.26 -18.19
CA GLU A 24 10.60 -44.80 -18.23
C GLU A 24 12.05 -44.29 -18.09
N SER A 25 12.27 -43.08 -18.59
CA SER A 25 13.53 -42.33 -18.46
C SER A 25 13.73 -41.82 -17.04
N ASP A 26 14.96 -41.79 -16.53
CA ASP A 26 15.26 -41.18 -15.22
C ASP A 26 14.90 -39.69 -15.16
N ALA A 27 14.84 -39.02 -16.32
CA ALA A 27 14.37 -37.64 -16.43
C ALA A 27 12.93 -37.44 -15.90
N GLY A 28 12.08 -38.47 -16.02
CA GLY A 28 10.72 -38.45 -15.49
C GLY A 28 10.69 -38.36 -13.97
N TYR A 29 11.67 -38.97 -13.28
CA TYR A 29 11.77 -38.86 -11.83
C TYR A 29 12.13 -37.46 -11.39
N TYR A 30 13.03 -36.76 -12.08
CA TYR A 30 13.39 -35.38 -11.70
C TYR A 30 12.23 -34.41 -11.88
N VAL A 31 11.38 -34.63 -12.89
CA VAL A 31 10.10 -33.93 -13.03
C VAL A 31 9.16 -34.29 -11.87
N LEU A 32 9.03 -35.57 -11.52
CA LEU A 32 8.18 -36.00 -10.41
C LEU A 32 8.68 -35.42 -9.08
N ILE A 33 9.98 -35.43 -8.82
CA ILE A 33 10.61 -34.84 -7.62
C ILE A 33 10.32 -33.34 -7.57
N SER A 34 10.40 -32.61 -8.68
CA SER A 34 10.07 -31.19 -8.66
C SER A 34 8.58 -30.94 -8.41
N LYS A 35 7.69 -31.79 -8.94
CA LYS A 35 6.25 -31.74 -8.62
C LYS A 35 5.96 -32.11 -7.17
N ILE A 36 6.65 -33.09 -6.61
CA ILE A 36 6.59 -33.48 -5.19
C ILE A 36 7.05 -32.31 -4.33
N ALA A 37 8.21 -31.72 -4.65
CA ALA A 37 8.74 -30.55 -3.94
C ALA A 37 7.76 -29.37 -4.01
N LYS A 38 7.18 -29.08 -5.18
CA LYS A 38 6.12 -28.08 -5.33
C LYS A 38 4.87 -28.41 -4.49
N TYR A 39 4.41 -29.65 -4.55
CA TYR A 39 3.21 -30.13 -3.87
C TYR A 39 3.34 -30.01 -2.35
N PHE A 40 4.50 -30.40 -1.82
CA PHE A 40 4.83 -30.27 -0.41
C PHE A 40 5.39 -28.89 -0.02
N GLN A 41 5.45 -27.95 -0.97
CA GLN A 41 6.01 -26.61 -0.79
C GLN A 41 7.45 -26.61 -0.25
N TRP A 42 8.23 -27.65 -0.58
CA TRP A 42 9.66 -27.71 -0.32
C TRP A 42 10.36 -26.79 -1.30
N ASN A 43 10.69 -25.59 -0.85
CA ASN A 43 11.43 -24.60 -1.61
C ASN A 43 12.91 -24.52 -1.24
N TRP A 44 13.36 -25.30 -0.26
CA TRP A 44 14.73 -25.33 0.25
C TRP A 44 15.18 -26.76 0.48
N VAL A 45 16.07 -27.26 -0.39
CA VAL A 45 16.52 -28.65 -0.39
C VAL A 45 18.03 -28.74 -0.44
N GLY A 46 18.58 -29.78 0.18
CA GLY A 46 19.95 -30.21 -0.04
C GLY A 46 20.01 -31.21 -1.19
N ILE A 47 21.11 -31.24 -1.93
CA ILE A 47 21.35 -32.28 -2.95
C ILE A 47 22.64 -33.03 -2.62
N ILE A 48 22.58 -34.35 -2.69
CA ILE A 48 23.75 -35.23 -2.69
C ILE A 48 23.88 -35.85 -4.08
N VAL A 49 25.06 -35.74 -4.67
CA VAL A 49 25.37 -36.14 -6.04
C VAL A 49 26.51 -37.16 -6.05
N SER A 50 26.39 -38.21 -6.86
CA SER A 50 27.52 -39.09 -7.16
C SER A 50 28.60 -38.34 -7.95
N ASN A 51 29.88 -38.59 -7.65
CA ASN A 51 30.99 -37.91 -8.33
C ASN A 51 31.39 -38.63 -9.63
N ASP A 52 30.46 -38.70 -10.57
CA ASP A 52 30.61 -39.29 -11.91
C ASP A 52 29.83 -38.48 -12.96
N GLU A 53 30.04 -38.77 -14.24
CA GLU A 53 29.37 -38.05 -15.35
C GLU A 53 27.84 -38.16 -15.28
N ARG A 54 27.33 -39.31 -14.81
CA ARG A 54 25.90 -39.53 -14.60
C ARG A 54 25.38 -38.59 -13.51
N GLY A 55 26.06 -38.50 -12.37
CA GLY A 55 25.69 -37.61 -11.28
C GLY A 55 25.63 -36.14 -11.69
N GLU A 56 26.60 -35.67 -12.48
CA GLU A 56 26.60 -34.27 -12.93
C GLU A 56 25.44 -33.98 -13.91
N ARG A 57 25.15 -34.90 -14.83
CA ARG A 57 24.01 -34.78 -15.75
C ARG A 57 22.68 -34.76 -14.99
N ASP A 58 22.52 -35.68 -14.04
CA ASP A 58 21.34 -35.80 -13.21
C ASP A 58 21.13 -34.58 -12.32
N HIS A 59 22.21 -34.06 -11.73
CA HIS A 59 22.21 -32.82 -10.97
C HIS A 59 21.77 -31.63 -11.82
N GLN A 60 22.24 -31.51 -13.07
CA GLN A 60 21.82 -30.45 -13.97
C GLN A 60 20.33 -30.55 -14.33
N LEU A 61 19.84 -31.75 -14.65
CA LEU A 61 18.42 -31.98 -14.94
C LEU A 61 17.54 -31.68 -13.72
N LEU A 62 17.93 -32.17 -12.54
CA LEU A 62 17.22 -31.91 -11.29
C LEU A 62 17.19 -30.41 -10.97
N LYS A 63 18.33 -29.72 -11.06
CA LYS A 63 18.42 -28.27 -10.87
C LYS A 63 17.52 -27.51 -11.85
N TYR A 64 17.48 -27.94 -13.11
CA TYR A 64 16.58 -27.35 -14.11
C TYR A 64 15.11 -27.50 -13.73
N TYR A 65 14.66 -28.70 -13.32
CA TYR A 65 13.26 -28.92 -12.96
C TYR A 65 12.86 -28.31 -11.61
N LEU A 66 13.76 -28.29 -10.63
CA LEU A 66 13.53 -27.62 -9.35
C LEU A 66 13.40 -26.11 -9.52
N SER A 67 14.26 -25.49 -10.35
CA SER A 67 14.20 -24.03 -10.57
C SER A 67 12.89 -23.59 -11.24
N ARG A 68 12.33 -24.39 -12.15
CA ARG A 68 11.02 -24.13 -12.77
C ARG A 68 9.85 -24.20 -11.78
N GLU A 69 10.02 -24.88 -10.66
CA GLU A 69 9.02 -24.98 -9.60
C GLU A 69 9.35 -24.09 -8.39
N ASN A 70 10.28 -23.13 -8.56
CA ASN A 70 10.75 -22.20 -7.52
C ASN A 70 11.34 -22.90 -6.28
N VAL A 71 12.03 -24.02 -6.50
CA VAL A 71 12.74 -24.76 -5.44
C VAL A 71 14.24 -24.46 -5.50
N CYS A 72 14.79 -24.04 -4.38
CA CYS A 72 16.17 -23.60 -4.22
C CYS A 72 17.03 -24.67 -3.55
N ILE A 73 18.30 -24.69 -3.93
CA ILE A 73 19.27 -25.68 -3.46
C ILE A 73 20.22 -25.00 -2.48
N GLU A 74 20.19 -25.41 -1.22
CA GLU A 74 21.04 -24.87 -0.15
C GLU A 74 22.49 -25.28 -0.34
N PHE A 75 22.69 -26.59 -0.53
CA PHE A 75 23.99 -27.19 -0.69
C PHE A 75 23.92 -28.30 -1.73
N THR A 76 25.03 -28.49 -2.43
CA THR A 76 25.27 -29.65 -3.29
C THR A 76 26.52 -30.37 -2.77
N LEU A 77 26.34 -31.56 -2.22
CA LEU A 77 27.44 -32.42 -1.77
C LEU A 77 27.78 -33.45 -2.84
N ARG A 78 29.05 -33.52 -3.23
CA ARG A 78 29.56 -34.56 -4.13
C ARG A 78 30.24 -35.66 -3.33
N ILE A 79 29.87 -36.91 -3.56
CA ILE A 79 30.41 -38.07 -2.85
C ILE A 79 31.79 -38.41 -3.40
N THR A 80 32.82 -38.29 -2.56
CA THR A 80 34.23 -38.53 -2.94
C THR A 80 34.79 -39.77 -2.25
N ASN A 81 35.81 -40.38 -2.85
CA ASN A 81 36.51 -41.56 -2.30
C ASN A 81 37.47 -41.21 -1.13
N ILE A 82 37.54 -39.96 -0.69
CA ILE A 82 38.63 -39.49 0.17
C ILE A 82 38.28 -39.76 1.64
N ASN A 83 39.18 -40.38 2.40
CA ASN A 83 39.03 -40.65 3.84
C ASN A 83 38.70 -39.40 4.69
N ASN A 84 39.06 -38.20 4.21
CA ASN A 84 38.75 -36.91 4.84
C ASN A 84 37.36 -36.35 4.50
N GLY A 85 36.58 -37.01 3.63
CA GLY A 85 35.25 -36.56 3.20
C GLY A 85 34.29 -36.33 4.37
N ASN A 86 34.38 -37.16 5.42
CA ASN A 86 33.53 -37.07 6.60
C ASN A 86 33.63 -35.73 7.36
N ILE A 87 34.83 -35.13 7.44
CA ILE A 87 35.02 -33.85 8.13
C ILE A 87 34.36 -32.72 7.31
N PHE A 88 34.61 -32.72 5.99
CA PHE A 88 34.05 -31.73 5.08
C PHE A 88 32.51 -31.81 5.02
N TYR A 89 31.94 -33.01 4.91
CA TYR A 89 30.49 -33.21 4.94
C TYR A 89 29.88 -32.77 6.26
N ARG A 90 30.57 -33.01 7.38
CA ARG A 90 30.13 -32.58 8.71
C ARG A 90 30.05 -31.05 8.83
N GLU A 91 31.01 -30.32 8.30
CA GLU A 91 30.98 -28.84 8.35
C GLU A 91 29.80 -28.26 7.57
N ILE A 92 29.51 -28.82 6.40
CA ILE A 92 28.39 -28.39 5.56
C ILE A 92 27.06 -28.76 6.23
N LEU A 93 26.91 -30.01 6.67
CA LEU A 93 25.66 -30.49 7.28
C LEU A 93 25.36 -29.85 8.63
N LYS A 94 26.36 -29.44 9.42
CA LYS A 94 26.16 -28.67 10.65
C LYS A 94 25.54 -27.29 10.40
N LYS A 95 25.84 -26.68 9.25
CA LYS A 95 25.33 -25.36 8.85
C LYS A 95 24.05 -25.47 8.04
N ALA A 96 23.70 -26.67 7.56
CA ALA A 96 22.57 -26.90 6.69
C ALA A 96 21.24 -26.84 7.46
N SER A 97 20.34 -26.00 6.95
CA SER A 97 18.97 -25.84 7.46
C SER A 97 17.96 -26.69 6.68
N ALA A 98 18.31 -27.16 5.48
CA ALA A 98 17.45 -28.01 4.67
C ALA A 98 17.15 -29.32 5.40
N ASN A 99 15.86 -29.64 5.52
CA ASN A 99 15.37 -30.88 6.13
C ASN A 99 15.11 -31.98 5.09
N VAL A 100 15.05 -31.61 3.82
CA VAL A 100 14.86 -32.54 2.70
C VAL A 100 16.13 -32.60 1.89
N ILE A 101 16.65 -33.81 1.67
CA ILE A 101 17.87 -34.06 0.92
C ILE A 101 17.54 -34.97 -0.25
N ILE A 102 17.81 -34.49 -1.48
CA ILE A 102 17.56 -35.26 -2.70
C ILE A 102 18.86 -35.93 -3.11
N PHE A 103 18.82 -37.25 -3.31
CA PHE A 103 19.94 -37.97 -3.88
C PHE A 103 19.78 -38.12 -5.39
N CYS A 104 20.79 -37.73 -6.17
CA CYS A 104 20.82 -37.93 -7.61
C CYS A 104 22.14 -38.53 -8.11
N GLY A 105 22.06 -39.32 -9.18
CA GLY A 105 23.19 -40.05 -9.75
C GLY A 105 23.30 -41.51 -9.31
N ALA A 106 24.48 -42.10 -9.55
CA ALA A 106 24.74 -43.52 -9.30
C ALA A 106 24.95 -43.82 -7.81
N VAL A 107 24.37 -44.94 -7.35
CA VAL A 107 24.57 -45.43 -5.99
C VAL A 107 25.84 -46.29 -5.96
N ASN A 108 26.75 -46.01 -5.03
CA ASN A 108 27.98 -46.77 -4.83
C ASN A 108 28.26 -47.02 -3.34
N LEU A 109 29.26 -47.84 -3.03
CA LEU A 109 29.60 -48.22 -1.65
C LEU A 109 30.11 -47.05 -0.79
N ASN A 110 30.53 -45.93 -1.39
CA ASN A 110 31.02 -44.76 -0.63
C ASN A 110 29.92 -44.12 0.21
N ILE A 111 28.66 -44.39 -0.11
CA ILE A 111 27.51 -43.93 0.66
C ILE A 111 27.52 -44.42 2.11
N LEU A 112 28.22 -45.53 2.38
CA LEU A 112 28.40 -46.06 3.73
C LEU A 112 29.13 -45.07 4.66
N GLN A 113 29.86 -44.09 4.11
CA GLN A 113 30.49 -43.01 4.88
C GLN A 113 29.45 -42.15 5.65
N PHE A 114 28.22 -42.04 5.14
CA PHE A 114 27.15 -41.29 5.82
C PHE A 114 26.70 -41.93 7.14
N LYS A 115 27.05 -43.20 7.40
CA LYS A 115 26.85 -43.85 8.70
C LYS A 115 27.55 -43.09 9.83
N TYR A 116 28.72 -42.51 9.57
CA TYR A 116 29.46 -41.69 10.55
C TYR A 116 28.87 -40.29 10.77
N LEU A 117 27.85 -39.92 9.98
CA LEU A 117 27.14 -38.64 10.02
C LEU A 117 25.69 -38.81 10.48
N TYR A 118 25.37 -39.98 11.05
CA TYR A 118 24.03 -40.34 11.52
C TYR A 118 23.39 -39.27 12.41
N ASP A 119 24.11 -38.72 13.38
CA ASP A 119 23.56 -37.73 14.32
C ASP A 119 23.03 -36.46 13.62
N MET A 120 23.53 -36.13 12.42
CA MET A 120 23.11 -34.94 11.68
C MET A 120 22.08 -35.26 10.58
N LEU A 121 22.01 -36.51 10.15
CA LEU A 121 21.19 -36.95 9.01
C LEU A 121 19.92 -37.70 9.44
N SER A 122 19.86 -38.21 10.66
CA SER A 122 18.73 -38.99 11.18
C SER A 122 17.41 -38.21 11.23
N ASP A 123 17.47 -36.88 11.43
CA ASP A 123 16.30 -35.99 11.42
C ASP A 123 15.98 -35.45 10.01
N LYS A 124 16.71 -35.88 8.98
CA LYS A 124 16.55 -35.41 7.60
C LYS A 124 15.76 -36.42 6.78
N THR A 125 14.87 -35.93 5.93
CA THR A 125 14.10 -36.76 4.99
C THR A 125 14.86 -36.87 3.67
N PHE A 126 15.18 -38.09 3.23
CA PHE A 126 15.80 -38.31 1.93
C PHE A 126 14.76 -38.58 0.84
N ILE A 127 14.99 -38.05 -0.35
CA ILE A 127 14.31 -38.47 -1.57
C ILE A 127 15.29 -39.29 -2.39
N LEU A 128 15.00 -40.59 -2.52
CA LEU A 128 15.81 -41.58 -3.20
C LEU A 128 15.15 -41.95 -4.54
N THR A 129 15.97 -42.09 -5.59
CA THR A 129 15.53 -42.53 -6.91
C THR A 129 15.41 -44.07 -6.99
N SER A 130 14.76 -44.59 -8.02
CA SER A 130 14.53 -46.03 -8.18
C SER A 130 15.81 -46.88 -8.20
N ASN A 131 16.96 -46.28 -8.56
CA ASN A 131 18.26 -46.96 -8.57
C ASN A 131 18.69 -47.48 -7.20
N TRP A 132 18.16 -46.90 -6.12
CA TRP A 132 18.44 -47.35 -4.76
C TRP A 132 17.84 -48.71 -4.42
N LEU A 133 16.85 -49.19 -5.18
CA LEU A 133 16.23 -50.49 -4.97
C LEU A 133 17.18 -51.66 -5.24
N TYR A 134 18.09 -51.54 -6.21
CA TYR A 134 19.14 -52.54 -6.45
C TYR A 134 20.12 -52.65 -5.28
N TYR A 135 20.20 -51.60 -4.47
CA TYR A 135 21.07 -51.49 -3.33
C TYR A 135 20.30 -51.47 -2.01
N ASN A 136 19.15 -52.16 -1.95
CA ASN A 136 18.32 -52.19 -0.74
C ASN A 136 19.10 -52.64 0.51
N HIS A 137 20.08 -53.54 0.34
CA HIS A 137 21.00 -53.94 1.40
C HIS A 137 21.78 -52.77 2.02
N LEU A 138 22.09 -51.71 1.27
CA LEU A 138 22.74 -50.49 1.78
C LEU A 138 21.77 -49.63 2.60
N ILE A 139 20.50 -49.58 2.20
CA ILE A 139 19.43 -48.93 2.96
C ILE A 139 19.24 -49.65 4.29
N ASP A 140 19.12 -50.98 4.26
CA ASP A 140 18.97 -51.80 5.46
C ASP A 140 20.16 -51.66 6.42
N PHE A 141 21.38 -51.64 5.87
CA PHE A 141 22.61 -51.43 6.64
C PHE A 141 22.67 -50.06 7.35
N SER A 142 22.01 -49.04 6.77
CA SER A 142 21.95 -47.67 7.30
C SER A 142 20.53 -47.22 7.62
N HIS A 143 19.66 -48.14 8.06
CA HIS A 143 18.23 -47.88 8.26
C HIS A 143 17.95 -46.66 9.14
N LYS A 144 18.83 -46.38 10.12
CA LYS A 144 18.67 -45.23 11.01
C LYS A 144 18.85 -43.87 10.30
N VAL A 145 19.66 -43.81 9.24
CA VAL A 145 19.88 -42.60 8.44
C VAL A 145 18.72 -42.39 7.46
N PHE A 146 18.24 -43.47 6.85
CA PHE A 146 17.19 -43.40 5.83
C PHE A 146 15.78 -43.57 6.40
N HIS A 147 15.62 -43.57 7.72
CA HIS A 147 14.31 -43.70 8.35
C HIS A 147 13.41 -42.51 7.95
N GLY A 148 12.16 -42.80 7.56
CA GLY A 148 11.23 -41.77 7.08
C GLY A 148 11.54 -41.21 5.69
N SER A 149 12.46 -41.83 4.93
CA SER A 149 12.80 -41.39 3.56
C SER A 149 11.78 -41.86 2.52
N LEU A 150 11.69 -41.10 1.42
CA LEU A 150 10.82 -41.39 0.29
C LEU A 150 11.63 -42.04 -0.84
N LEU A 151 11.27 -43.25 -1.24
CA LEU A 151 11.87 -43.96 -2.37
C LEU A 151 10.90 -43.98 -3.55
N LEU A 152 11.33 -43.43 -4.69
CA LEU A 152 10.55 -43.44 -5.92
C LEU A 152 10.72 -44.77 -6.64
N MET A 153 9.62 -45.44 -6.95
CA MET A 153 9.61 -46.75 -7.61
C MET A 153 8.74 -46.68 -8.88
N GLN A 154 9.15 -47.38 -9.94
CA GLN A 154 8.27 -47.60 -11.09
C GLN A 154 7.10 -48.50 -10.70
N ASN A 155 5.98 -48.35 -11.40
CA ASN A 155 4.82 -49.17 -11.12
C ASN A 155 5.16 -50.67 -11.26
N LYS A 156 4.91 -51.44 -10.20
CA LYS A 156 5.07 -52.89 -10.19
C LYS A 156 3.75 -53.52 -10.61
N GLU A 157 3.81 -54.49 -11.52
CA GLU A 157 2.67 -55.37 -11.79
C GLU A 157 2.77 -56.60 -10.88
N ASN A 158 1.69 -56.89 -10.15
CA ASN A 158 1.59 -58.09 -9.33
C ASN A 158 0.98 -59.21 -10.17
N TYR A 159 1.78 -60.21 -10.51
CA TYR A 159 1.26 -61.40 -11.18
C TYR A 159 0.51 -62.28 -10.18
N PRO A 160 -0.75 -62.63 -10.46
CA PRO A 160 -1.44 -63.65 -9.70
C PRO A 160 -0.64 -64.96 -9.69
N SER A 161 -0.65 -65.68 -8.56
CA SER A 161 0.10 -66.93 -8.40
C SER A 161 -0.33 -68.03 -9.38
N ASN A 162 -1.46 -67.87 -10.06
CA ASN A 162 -1.99 -68.77 -11.09
C ASN A 162 -1.61 -68.34 -12.53
N SER A 163 -0.87 -67.25 -12.72
CA SER A 163 -0.45 -66.79 -14.05
C SER A 163 0.48 -67.81 -14.74
N PRO A 164 0.51 -67.87 -16.08
CA PRO A 164 1.44 -68.73 -16.82
C PRO A 164 2.91 -68.49 -16.43
N TYR A 165 3.27 -67.23 -16.15
CA TYR A 165 4.60 -66.88 -15.66
C TYR A 165 4.89 -67.46 -14.27
N ALA A 166 3.97 -67.34 -13.31
CA ALA A 166 4.13 -67.93 -11.99
C ALA A 166 4.24 -69.46 -12.04
N GLN A 167 3.51 -70.11 -12.95
CA GLN A 167 3.62 -71.54 -13.19
C GLN A 167 4.99 -71.92 -13.80
N PHE A 168 5.47 -71.14 -14.77
CA PHE A 168 6.81 -71.30 -15.36
C PHE A 168 7.90 -71.17 -14.29
N SER A 169 7.89 -70.09 -13.50
CA SER A 169 8.88 -69.87 -12.43
C SER A 169 8.85 -71.02 -11.42
N LYS A 170 7.67 -71.51 -11.03
CA LYS A 170 7.57 -72.67 -10.12
C LYS A 170 8.24 -73.93 -10.66
N GLY A 171 8.17 -74.17 -11.97
CA GLY A 171 8.77 -75.32 -12.64
C GLY A 171 10.20 -75.12 -13.16
N PHE A 172 10.79 -73.94 -12.95
CA PHE A 172 12.14 -73.60 -13.40
C PHE A 172 13.16 -74.01 -12.32
N ASN A 173 13.86 -75.14 -12.54
CA ASN A 173 14.83 -75.68 -11.58
C ASN A 173 16.04 -76.34 -12.29
N PRO A 174 17.20 -76.48 -11.59
CA PRO A 174 18.38 -77.11 -12.16
C PRO A 174 18.16 -78.54 -12.67
N SER A 175 17.21 -79.29 -12.09
CA SER A 175 16.90 -80.66 -12.52
C SER A 175 16.27 -80.74 -13.91
N ARG A 176 15.45 -79.74 -14.27
CA ARG A 176 14.77 -79.65 -15.57
C ARG A 176 15.63 -78.96 -16.64
N TYR A 177 16.59 -78.14 -16.20
CA TYR A 177 17.51 -77.39 -17.06
C TYR A 177 18.98 -77.62 -16.64
N PRO A 178 19.50 -78.85 -16.74
CA PRO A 178 20.81 -79.23 -16.21
C PRO A 178 22.00 -78.58 -16.93
N ASP A 179 21.78 -77.98 -18.10
CA ASP A 179 22.80 -77.29 -18.89
C ASP A 179 22.91 -75.78 -18.53
N ASP A 180 21.98 -75.24 -17.73
CA ASP A 180 21.99 -73.85 -17.30
C ASP A 180 22.90 -73.66 -16.07
N LYS A 181 24.17 -73.33 -16.34
CA LYS A 181 25.18 -73.07 -15.30
C LYS A 181 24.84 -71.88 -14.39
N LEU A 182 24.09 -70.89 -14.89
CA LEU A 182 23.67 -69.75 -14.07
C LEU A 182 22.62 -70.21 -13.06
N LEU A 183 21.70 -71.07 -13.49
CA LEU A 183 20.69 -71.66 -12.62
C LEU A 183 21.30 -72.52 -11.51
N GLU A 184 22.31 -73.32 -11.84
CA GLU A 184 23.08 -74.09 -10.86
C GLU A 184 23.77 -73.17 -9.84
N TYR A 185 24.37 -72.07 -10.28
CA TYR A 185 25.00 -71.10 -9.38
C TYR A 185 23.98 -70.37 -8.47
N ILE A 186 22.78 -70.07 -8.97
CA ILE A 186 21.72 -69.46 -8.16
C ILE A 186 21.31 -70.41 -7.02
N TRP A 187 21.12 -71.70 -7.31
CA TRP A 187 20.77 -72.68 -6.26
C TRP A 187 21.91 -72.90 -5.27
N LEU A 188 23.16 -72.90 -5.75
CA LEU A 188 24.33 -72.94 -4.88
C LEU A 188 24.35 -71.76 -3.90
N GLN A 189 24.03 -70.56 -4.38
CA GLN A 189 24.14 -69.33 -3.61
C GLN A 189 22.98 -69.12 -2.62
N TYR A 190 21.75 -69.48 -3.02
CA TYR A 190 20.56 -69.19 -2.21
C TYR A 190 20.03 -70.40 -1.44
N ASN A 191 20.21 -71.61 -1.96
CA ASN A 191 19.70 -72.85 -1.36
C ASN A 191 20.84 -73.77 -0.85
N PHE A 192 22.11 -73.39 -1.06
CA PHE A 192 23.29 -74.16 -0.62
C PHE A 192 23.29 -75.62 -1.09
N CYS A 193 22.89 -75.85 -2.34
CA CYS A 193 22.80 -77.18 -2.94
C CYS A 193 23.40 -77.25 -4.36
N LEU A 194 23.72 -78.46 -4.85
CA LEU A 194 24.29 -78.68 -6.19
C LEU A 194 23.53 -79.77 -6.95
N HIS A 195 23.47 -79.61 -8.29
CA HIS A 195 22.81 -80.58 -9.17
C HIS A 195 23.73 -81.75 -9.56
N LYS A 196 25.02 -81.49 -9.83
CA LYS A 196 26.02 -82.54 -10.09
C LYS A 196 26.97 -82.72 -8.91
N LYS A 197 27.21 -83.99 -8.51
CA LYS A 197 28.27 -84.35 -7.54
C LYS A 197 29.63 -84.01 -8.11
N GLN A 198 30.18 -82.85 -7.76
CA GLN A 198 31.58 -82.54 -7.95
C GLN A 198 32.22 -82.39 -6.57
N TYR A 199 32.87 -83.46 -6.10
CA TYR A 199 33.87 -83.62 -5.03
C TYR A 199 34.06 -82.54 -3.91
N ILE A 200 33.05 -81.76 -3.56
CA ILE A 200 33.07 -80.84 -2.42
C ILE A 200 32.12 -81.41 -1.38
N GLN A 201 32.72 -82.09 -0.41
CA GLN A 201 32.12 -83.02 0.57
C GLN A 201 31.14 -82.41 1.61
N ARG A 202 30.49 -81.26 1.34
CA ARG A 202 29.62 -80.59 2.33
C ARG A 202 28.27 -80.05 1.82
N LEU A 203 27.93 -80.17 0.54
CA LEU A 203 26.64 -79.71 0.04
C LEU A 203 25.71 -80.87 -0.30
N HIS A 204 24.42 -80.70 0.01
CA HIS A 204 23.36 -81.65 -0.30
C HIS A 204 22.90 -81.48 -1.76
N ASN A 205 22.28 -82.53 -2.31
CA ASN A 205 21.63 -82.43 -3.62
C ASN A 205 20.37 -81.57 -3.48
N CYS A 206 20.13 -80.66 -4.44
CA CYS A 206 18.92 -79.85 -4.47
C CYS A 206 17.68 -80.76 -4.58
N SER A 207 16.67 -80.53 -3.74
CA SER A 207 15.40 -81.27 -3.86
C SER A 207 14.52 -80.68 -4.97
N GLU A 208 13.65 -81.50 -5.58
CA GLU A 208 12.66 -81.00 -6.56
C GLU A 208 11.57 -80.09 -5.94
N GLN A 209 11.60 -79.88 -4.63
CA GLN A 209 10.63 -79.04 -3.92
C GLN A 209 11.04 -77.56 -3.87
N GLU A 210 12.32 -77.26 -4.09
CA GLU A 210 12.81 -75.88 -4.09
C GLU A 210 12.42 -75.14 -5.37
N SER A 211 11.88 -73.94 -5.22
CA SER A 211 11.48 -73.11 -6.35
C SER A 211 12.24 -71.78 -6.39
N ILE A 212 12.65 -71.35 -7.59
CA ILE A 212 13.19 -70.00 -7.79
C ILE A 212 12.21 -68.91 -7.35
N ALA A 213 10.89 -69.20 -7.40
CA ALA A 213 9.84 -68.28 -7.01
C ALA A 213 9.86 -67.94 -5.50
N GLU A 214 10.48 -68.80 -4.69
CA GLU A 214 10.59 -68.61 -3.24
C GLU A 214 11.83 -67.80 -2.84
N ILE A 215 12.79 -67.62 -3.75
CA ILE A 215 13.97 -66.78 -3.51
C ILE A 215 13.52 -65.32 -3.36
N PRO A 216 13.73 -64.68 -2.19
CA PRO A 216 13.21 -63.33 -1.95
C PRO A 216 13.71 -62.29 -2.95
N MET A 217 14.95 -62.42 -3.43
CA MET A 217 15.53 -61.51 -4.43
C MET A 217 14.99 -61.74 -5.86
N TYR A 218 14.50 -62.95 -6.16
CA TYR A 218 13.82 -63.24 -7.42
C TYR A 218 12.37 -62.76 -7.37
N ASN A 219 11.69 -62.98 -6.25
CA ASN A 219 10.31 -62.56 -6.01
C ASN A 219 10.15 -61.03 -5.76
N SER A 220 11.23 -60.34 -5.38
CA SER A 220 11.20 -58.89 -5.13
C SER A 220 10.84 -58.07 -6.39
N GLY A 221 10.93 -58.67 -7.59
CA GLY A 221 10.17 -58.23 -8.77
C GLY A 221 10.68 -56.95 -9.40
N PHE A 222 11.99 -56.69 -9.34
CA PHE A 222 12.51 -55.39 -9.72
C PHE A 222 12.44 -55.10 -11.24
N HIS A 223 12.39 -56.06 -12.16
CA HIS A 223 12.25 -55.75 -13.62
C HIS A 223 11.43 -56.76 -14.44
N THR A 224 10.61 -57.59 -13.82
CA THR A 224 9.91 -58.67 -14.53
C THR A 224 8.84 -58.16 -15.50
N PHE A 225 8.05 -57.15 -15.12
CA PHE A 225 7.01 -56.60 -16.00
C PHE A 225 7.61 -55.99 -17.28
N ASN A 226 8.59 -55.09 -17.15
CA ASN A 226 9.21 -54.43 -18.29
C ASN A 226 9.93 -55.42 -19.21
N MET A 227 10.50 -56.50 -18.66
CA MET A 227 11.12 -57.58 -19.43
C MET A 227 10.08 -58.38 -20.23
N ILE A 228 9.01 -58.83 -19.57
CA ILE A 228 7.93 -59.58 -20.22
C ILE A 228 7.27 -58.71 -21.30
N TYR A 229 7.02 -57.44 -21.01
CA TYR A 229 6.45 -56.49 -21.96
C TYR A 229 7.39 -56.24 -23.14
N ALA A 230 8.71 -56.19 -22.92
CA ALA A 230 9.68 -56.08 -24.01
C ALA A 230 9.66 -57.32 -24.92
N ALA A 231 9.52 -58.51 -24.35
CA ALA A 231 9.38 -59.76 -25.10
C ALA A 231 8.07 -59.80 -25.89
N ASP A 232 6.93 -59.46 -25.26
CA ASP A 232 5.61 -59.39 -25.91
C ASP A 232 5.60 -58.36 -27.05
N MET A 233 6.17 -57.18 -26.84
CA MET A 233 6.34 -56.17 -27.89
C MET A 233 7.14 -56.69 -29.07
N PHE A 234 8.22 -57.44 -28.81
CA PHE A 234 9.05 -58.02 -29.87
C PHE A 234 8.28 -59.08 -30.66
N VAL A 235 7.56 -59.98 -29.98
CA VAL A 235 6.72 -61.01 -30.62
C VAL A 235 5.61 -60.37 -31.44
N LYS A 236 4.91 -59.35 -30.90
CA LYS A 236 3.90 -58.60 -31.64
C LYS A 236 4.48 -57.89 -32.85
N ALA A 237 5.63 -57.22 -32.72
CA ALA A 237 6.30 -56.57 -33.83
C ALA A 237 6.65 -57.58 -34.94
N LEU A 238 7.19 -58.76 -34.60
CA LEU A 238 7.44 -59.83 -35.55
C LEU A 238 6.15 -60.34 -36.21
N HIS A 239 5.09 -60.53 -35.42
CA HIS A 239 3.79 -60.94 -35.93
C HIS A 239 3.23 -59.92 -36.93
N TYR A 240 3.28 -58.62 -36.60
CA TYR A 240 2.87 -57.53 -37.49
C TYR A 240 3.73 -57.44 -38.75
N MET A 241 5.06 -57.56 -38.62
CA MET A 241 5.97 -57.62 -39.77
C MET A 241 5.66 -58.81 -40.68
N HIS A 242 5.22 -59.93 -40.10
CA HIS A 242 4.86 -61.12 -40.85
C HIS A 242 3.46 -61.04 -41.48
N HIS A 243 2.51 -60.35 -40.84
CA HIS A 243 1.09 -60.35 -41.20
C HIS A 243 0.60 -59.07 -41.93
N SER A 244 1.41 -58.03 -42.12
CA SER A 244 0.98 -56.88 -42.94
C SER A 244 2.11 -56.11 -43.59
N PRO A 245 2.05 -55.86 -44.92
CA PRO A 245 2.83 -54.82 -45.57
C PRO A 245 2.14 -53.46 -45.35
N GLY A 246 2.63 -52.70 -44.37
CA GLY A 246 2.48 -51.23 -44.33
C GLY A 246 1.37 -50.62 -43.46
N LEU A 247 1.83 -49.69 -42.60
CA LEU A 247 1.19 -48.46 -42.12
C LEU A 247 0.37 -48.43 -40.79
N GLY A 248 0.73 -47.44 -39.95
CA GLY A 248 -0.25 -46.52 -39.33
C GLY A 248 -0.55 -46.69 -37.83
N THR A 249 0.01 -45.80 -37.02
CA THR A 249 -0.12 -45.66 -35.55
C THR A 249 -1.54 -45.31 -35.05
N SER A 250 -1.94 -45.83 -33.88
CA SER A 250 -3.07 -45.28 -33.08
C SER A 250 -2.62 -44.92 -31.66
N GLY A 251 -3.06 -43.74 -31.18
CA GLY A 251 -2.65 -43.13 -29.92
C GLY A 251 -3.47 -43.55 -28.69
N MET A 252 -2.85 -43.49 -27.51
CA MET A 252 -3.49 -43.84 -26.23
C MET A 252 -3.52 -42.62 -25.27
N SER A 253 -4.71 -42.36 -24.72
CA SER A 253 -5.01 -41.26 -23.79
C SER A 253 -4.63 -41.62 -22.33
N LYS A 254 -4.05 -40.67 -21.58
CA LYS A 254 -3.74 -40.78 -20.14
C LYS A 254 -4.77 -40.00 -19.30
N LYS A 255 -5.39 -40.66 -18.32
CA LYS A 255 -6.21 -40.02 -17.26
C LYS A 255 -5.38 -39.80 -15.99
N VAL A 256 -5.56 -38.64 -15.35
CA VAL A 256 -4.91 -38.23 -14.09
C VAL A 256 -5.98 -38.08 -13.00
N TYR A 257 -5.72 -38.63 -11.81
CA TYR A 257 -6.56 -38.47 -10.61
C TYR A 257 -5.92 -37.49 -9.63
N ASN A 258 -6.77 -36.79 -8.86
CA ASN A 258 -6.39 -35.70 -7.97
C ASN A 258 -6.77 -36.06 -6.53
N TYR A 259 -5.82 -35.95 -5.58
CA TYR A 259 -6.07 -36.12 -4.14
C TYR A 259 -5.65 -34.87 -3.36
N ARG A 260 -6.50 -34.45 -2.41
CA ARG A 260 -6.23 -33.42 -1.40
C ARG A 260 -6.15 -34.08 -0.03
N TYR A 261 -5.13 -33.78 0.77
CA TYR A 261 -5.24 -33.50 2.22
C TYR A 261 -4.00 -32.78 2.76
N LYS A 262 -4.16 -32.16 3.94
CA LYS A 262 -3.34 -31.13 4.61
C LYS A 262 -1.87 -31.51 4.85
N VAL A 263 -0.99 -30.50 4.68
CA VAL A 263 0.48 -30.57 4.61
C VAL A 263 1.11 -29.68 5.71
N PRO A 264 2.24 -30.06 6.33
CA PRO A 264 3.03 -29.19 7.21
C PRO A 264 4.00 -28.28 6.43
N ARG A 265 4.17 -27.02 6.86
CA ARG A 265 4.94 -25.97 6.16
C ARG A 265 6.42 -25.93 6.58
N SER A 266 7.33 -25.77 5.62
CA SER A 266 8.73 -25.38 5.86
C SER A 266 9.08 -24.21 4.93
N GLN A 267 9.15 -22.98 5.47
CA GLN A 267 9.50 -21.76 4.72
C GLN A 267 10.73 -21.10 5.38
N CYS A 268 11.67 -20.56 4.59
CA CYS A 268 12.80 -19.76 5.11
C CYS A 268 12.32 -18.48 5.82
N SER A 269 11.26 -17.87 5.30
CA SER A 269 10.63 -16.67 5.84
C SER A 269 9.12 -16.84 5.72
N ASP A 270 8.38 -16.42 6.75
CA ASP A 270 6.93 -16.47 6.71
C ASP A 270 6.38 -15.63 5.56
N SER A 271 5.27 -16.09 4.97
CA SER A 271 4.60 -15.37 3.89
C SER A 271 4.23 -13.96 4.34
N CYS A 272 4.58 -12.95 3.55
CA CYS A 272 4.34 -11.57 3.96
C CYS A 272 2.83 -11.31 4.13
N PRO A 273 2.38 -10.79 5.29
CA PRO A 273 0.99 -10.43 5.48
C PRO A 273 0.61 -9.28 4.54
N THR A 274 -0.69 -9.10 4.34
CA THR A 274 -1.18 -7.96 3.55
C THR A 274 -0.68 -6.64 4.13
N GLY A 275 -0.35 -5.68 3.26
CA GLY A 275 0.33 -4.43 3.62
C GLY A 275 1.85 -4.45 3.56
N PHE A 276 2.45 -5.63 3.38
CA PHE A 276 3.89 -5.80 3.25
C PHE A 276 4.25 -6.29 1.85
N ARG A 277 5.46 -5.94 1.40
CA ARG A 277 6.10 -6.46 0.19
C ARG A 277 7.40 -7.18 0.52
N LYS A 278 7.79 -8.09 -0.37
CA LYS A 278 9.09 -8.76 -0.30
C LYS A 278 10.22 -7.78 -0.62
N THR A 279 11.29 -7.85 0.15
CA THR A 279 12.59 -7.28 -0.23
C THR A 279 13.67 -8.35 -0.19
N LEU A 280 14.57 -8.30 -1.16
CA LEU A 280 15.74 -9.17 -1.20
C LEU A 280 16.74 -8.72 -0.13
N LYS A 281 17.17 -9.64 0.73
CA LYS A 281 18.33 -9.41 1.60
C LYS A 281 19.58 -9.34 0.74
N LEU A 282 20.27 -8.19 0.71
CA LEU A 282 21.59 -8.11 0.09
C LEU A 282 22.53 -9.10 0.81
N LYS A 283 23.11 -10.04 0.04
CA LYS A 283 24.07 -11.10 0.42
C LYS A 283 23.51 -12.50 0.78
N VAL A 284 22.23 -12.81 0.57
CA VAL A 284 21.69 -14.20 0.65
C VAL A 284 20.96 -14.56 -0.66
N GLN A 285 20.97 -15.84 -1.04
CA GLN A 285 20.32 -16.37 -2.26
C GLN A 285 18.84 -15.91 -2.40
N PRO A 286 18.29 -15.87 -3.64
CA PRO A 286 17.02 -15.17 -3.98
C PRO A 286 15.73 -15.61 -3.25
N CYS A 287 15.79 -16.62 -2.39
CA CYS A 287 14.64 -17.36 -1.87
C CYS A 287 14.26 -16.98 -0.43
N CYS A 288 15.11 -16.21 0.27
CA CYS A 288 14.80 -15.64 1.58
C CYS A 288 14.62 -14.13 1.42
N TYR A 289 13.47 -13.64 1.87
CA TYR A 289 13.06 -12.24 1.73
C TYR A 289 12.61 -11.70 3.07
N ASP A 290 12.84 -10.42 3.30
CA ASP A 290 12.25 -9.73 4.43
C ASP A 290 10.93 -9.09 3.99
N CYS A 291 9.95 -9.09 4.89
CA CYS A 291 8.69 -8.40 4.68
C CYS A 291 8.84 -6.96 5.14
N VAL A 292 8.84 -6.03 4.18
CA VAL A 292 8.89 -4.60 4.47
C VAL A 292 7.52 -4.00 4.19
N LEU A 293 7.07 -3.14 5.10
CA LEU A 293 5.81 -2.42 4.94
C LEU A 293 5.83 -1.64 3.61
N CYS A 294 4.73 -1.67 2.85
CA CYS A 294 4.60 -0.87 1.63
C CYS A 294 4.91 0.60 1.90
N SER A 295 5.39 1.35 0.91
CA SER A 295 5.71 2.79 1.04
C SER A 295 4.44 3.63 1.23
N GLU A 296 4.58 4.91 1.59
CA GLU A 296 3.41 5.79 1.75
C GLU A 296 2.64 5.96 0.44
N GLY A 297 1.30 5.90 0.52
CA GLY A 297 0.42 5.93 -0.66
C GLY A 297 0.30 4.59 -1.42
N GLU A 298 0.96 3.53 -0.96
CA GLU A 298 0.92 2.20 -1.57
C GLU A 298 0.31 1.14 -0.62
N ILE A 299 -0.33 0.13 -1.21
CA ILE A 299 -0.94 -0.99 -0.51
C ILE A 299 -0.49 -2.35 -1.06
N SER A 300 -0.66 -3.39 -0.25
CA SER A 300 -0.55 -4.79 -0.67
C SER A 300 -1.80 -5.53 -0.22
N ASN A 301 -2.71 -5.81 -1.14
CA ASN A 301 -3.99 -6.49 -0.85
C ASN A 301 -3.88 -8.02 -0.85
N ARG A 302 -2.77 -8.56 -1.34
CA ARG A 302 -2.49 -10.00 -1.41
C ARG A 302 -1.35 -10.35 -0.49
N THR A 303 -1.47 -11.48 0.21
CA THR A 303 -0.35 -12.07 0.95
C THR A 303 0.77 -12.41 -0.02
N ASP A 304 2.02 -12.24 0.43
CA ASP A 304 3.22 -12.65 -0.30
C ASP A 304 3.52 -11.85 -1.59
N SER A 305 3.06 -10.59 -1.64
CA SER A 305 3.24 -9.70 -2.80
C SER A 305 4.70 -9.23 -2.97
N GLU A 306 5.19 -9.23 -4.21
CA GLU A 306 6.52 -8.71 -4.56
C GLU A 306 6.54 -7.18 -4.67
N ASN A 307 5.44 -6.60 -5.17
CA ASN A 307 5.29 -5.17 -5.40
C ASN A 307 4.06 -4.64 -4.68
N CYS A 308 4.15 -3.38 -4.22
CA CYS A 308 2.99 -2.66 -3.72
C CYS A 308 2.27 -1.93 -4.86
N ILE A 309 0.98 -1.74 -4.69
CA ILE A 309 0.10 -1.07 -5.65
C ILE A 309 -0.21 0.31 -5.10
N ARG A 310 -0.06 1.36 -5.91
CA ARG A 310 -0.39 2.73 -5.50
C ARG A 310 -1.91 2.93 -5.48
N CYS A 311 -2.44 3.55 -4.43
CA CYS A 311 -3.87 3.83 -4.36
C CYS A 311 -4.30 4.85 -5.43
N PRO A 312 -5.55 4.77 -5.93
CA PRO A 312 -6.16 5.79 -6.78
C PRO A 312 -6.14 7.18 -6.12
N TYR A 313 -6.24 8.25 -6.91
CA TYR A 313 -6.08 9.63 -6.42
C TYR A 313 -7.06 10.04 -5.31
N ASN A 314 -8.28 9.48 -5.32
CA ASN A 314 -9.37 9.72 -4.36
C ASN A 314 -9.29 8.83 -3.11
N GLU A 315 -8.35 7.89 -3.05
CA GLU A 315 -8.20 6.93 -1.97
C GLU A 315 -6.82 7.00 -1.31
N TRP A 316 -6.72 6.46 -0.09
CA TRP A 316 -5.50 6.41 0.71
C TRP A 316 -5.35 5.03 1.35
N PRO A 317 -4.12 4.54 1.57
CA PRO A 317 -3.90 3.31 2.34
C PRO A 317 -4.48 3.42 3.75
N ASN A 318 -5.14 2.37 4.23
CA ASN A 318 -5.46 2.24 5.65
C ASN A 318 -4.19 2.04 6.50
N GLU A 319 -4.28 2.11 7.84
CA GLU A 319 -3.13 1.93 8.74
C GLU A 319 -2.33 0.64 8.48
N LYS A 320 -3.04 -0.45 8.14
CA LYS A 320 -2.44 -1.75 7.82
C LYS A 320 -1.92 -1.85 6.38
N ARG A 321 -2.05 -0.79 5.56
CA ARG A 321 -1.69 -0.70 4.13
C ARG A 321 -2.19 -1.85 3.26
N ASN A 322 -3.32 -2.47 3.63
CA ASN A 322 -3.88 -3.63 2.92
C ASN A 322 -5.07 -3.30 2.01
N ARG A 323 -5.68 -2.13 2.19
CA ARG A 323 -6.79 -1.64 1.36
C ARG A 323 -6.68 -0.14 1.18
N CYS A 324 -7.13 0.33 0.03
CA CYS A 324 -7.36 1.74 -0.21
C CYS A 324 -8.73 2.10 0.39
N ILE A 325 -8.79 3.17 1.17
CA ILE A 325 -9.99 3.75 1.75
C ILE A 325 -10.16 5.16 1.18
N ALA A 326 -11.39 5.65 1.05
CA ALA A 326 -11.61 7.02 0.60
C ALA A 326 -10.85 8.00 1.51
N LYS A 327 -10.15 8.98 0.90
CA LYS A 327 -9.47 10.03 1.67
C LYS A 327 -10.48 10.78 2.51
N ILE A 328 -10.05 11.19 3.70
CA ILE A 328 -10.87 11.99 4.60
C ILE A 328 -10.89 13.42 4.07
N GLU A 329 -12.09 13.99 3.93
CA GLU A 329 -12.27 15.40 3.56
C GLU A 329 -12.00 16.28 4.80
N GLU A 330 -10.95 17.09 4.76
CA GLU A 330 -10.69 18.11 5.77
C GLU A 330 -11.24 19.47 5.32
N TYR A 331 -12.16 20.00 6.11
CA TYR A 331 -12.63 21.39 6.04
C TYR A 331 -12.81 21.92 7.48
N LEU A 332 -13.13 23.21 7.62
CA LEU A 332 -13.36 23.82 8.91
C LEU A 332 -14.73 23.39 9.49
N SER A 333 -14.83 22.11 9.89
CA SER A 333 -16.04 21.47 10.40
C SER A 333 -16.34 21.87 11.84
N TYR A 334 -17.63 22.10 12.12
CA TYR A 334 -18.16 22.35 13.46
C TYR A 334 -18.02 21.15 14.40
N THR A 335 -17.92 19.93 13.87
CA THR A 335 -17.98 18.68 14.65
C THR A 335 -16.64 18.30 15.28
N ASP A 336 -15.53 18.55 14.58
CA ASP A 336 -14.25 17.92 14.91
C ASP A 336 -13.22 18.90 15.50
N ASN A 337 -13.51 20.20 15.51
CA ASN A 337 -12.57 21.24 15.94
C ASN A 337 -13.24 22.30 16.82
N ALA A 338 -12.56 22.69 17.91
CA ALA A 338 -13.04 23.76 18.81
C ALA A 338 -12.98 25.17 18.18
N ILE A 339 -12.15 25.35 17.13
CA ILE A 339 -11.87 26.65 16.51
C ILE A 339 -13.12 27.27 15.83
N PRO A 340 -13.87 26.56 14.96
CA PRO A 340 -15.14 27.06 14.42
C PRO A 340 -16.17 27.45 15.46
N VAL A 341 -16.30 26.63 16.51
CA VAL A 341 -17.22 26.88 17.62
C VAL A 341 -16.84 28.18 18.31
N PHE A 342 -15.56 28.36 18.64
CA PHE A 342 -15.04 29.60 19.23
C PHE A 342 -15.35 30.84 18.38
N PHE A 343 -15.04 30.80 17.07
CA PHE A 343 -15.34 31.93 16.18
C PHE A 343 -16.84 32.21 16.04
N SER A 344 -17.67 31.16 15.97
CA SER A 344 -19.13 31.31 15.87
C SER A 344 -19.73 31.94 17.14
N VAL A 345 -19.27 31.55 18.32
CA VAL A 345 -19.71 32.10 19.61
C VAL A 345 -19.27 33.56 19.74
N ILE A 346 -18.02 33.88 19.43
CA ILE A 346 -17.53 35.26 19.47
C ILE A 346 -18.29 36.15 18.48
N SER A 347 -18.51 35.67 17.25
CA SER A 347 -19.28 36.41 16.26
C SER A 347 -20.71 36.67 16.73
N ALA A 348 -21.39 35.67 17.29
CA ALA A 348 -22.73 35.82 17.84
C ALA A 348 -22.80 36.82 19.00
N LEU A 349 -21.82 36.80 19.92
CA LEU A 349 -21.73 37.76 21.02
C LEU A 349 -21.50 39.19 20.53
N LEU A 350 -20.62 39.38 19.53
CA LEU A 350 -20.35 40.69 18.95
C LEU A 350 -21.54 41.22 18.13
N LEU A 351 -22.24 40.34 17.41
CA LEU A 351 -23.49 40.65 16.73
C LEU A 351 -24.55 41.11 17.75
N LEU A 352 -24.75 40.37 18.84
CA LEU A 352 -25.70 40.73 19.90
C LEU A 352 -25.37 42.11 20.51
N LYS A 353 -24.10 42.36 20.84
CA LYS A 353 -23.65 43.67 21.34
C LYS A 353 -23.94 44.79 20.34
N THR A 354 -23.71 44.55 19.05
CA THR A 354 -23.97 45.54 17.99
C THR A 354 -25.47 45.80 17.80
N VAL A 355 -26.32 44.78 17.94
CA VAL A 355 -27.78 44.91 17.93
C VAL A 355 -28.26 45.75 19.11
N ILE A 356 -27.73 45.50 20.32
CA ILE A 356 -28.05 46.30 21.52
C ILE A 356 -27.66 47.78 21.30
N ILE A 357 -26.43 48.03 20.83
CA ILE A 357 -25.96 49.39 20.52
C ILE A 357 -26.85 50.04 19.44
N SER A 358 -27.23 49.30 18.40
CA SER A 358 -28.15 49.79 17.38
C SER A 358 -29.50 50.17 17.99
N GLY A 359 -30.05 49.35 18.89
CA GLY A 359 -31.29 49.62 19.61
C GLY A 359 -31.23 50.91 20.44
N VAL A 360 -30.13 51.13 21.18
CA VAL A 360 -29.89 52.37 21.93
C VAL A 360 -29.87 53.59 20.98
N PHE A 361 -29.17 53.50 19.85
CA PHE A 361 -29.11 54.59 18.87
C PHE A 361 -30.46 54.86 18.16
N ILE A 362 -31.31 53.85 18.01
CA ILE A 362 -32.67 54.01 17.47
C ILE A 362 -33.58 54.67 18.51
N PHE A 363 -33.52 54.22 19.77
CA PHE A 363 -34.33 54.77 20.85
C PHE A 363 -33.98 56.23 21.16
N TYR A 364 -32.69 56.56 21.23
CA TYR A 364 -32.18 57.91 21.47
C TYR A 364 -31.93 58.71 20.18
N ARG A 365 -32.60 58.37 19.07
CA ARG A 365 -32.35 58.97 17.75
C ARG A 365 -32.52 60.49 17.72
N ASP A 366 -33.38 61.04 18.57
CA ASP A 366 -33.66 62.47 18.62
C ASP A 366 -32.79 63.28 19.58
N THR A 367 -31.89 62.62 20.32
CA THR A 367 -30.91 63.31 21.16
C THR A 367 -29.94 64.17 20.32
N PRO A 368 -29.46 65.30 20.87
CA PRO A 368 -28.54 66.19 20.18
C PRO A 368 -27.22 65.50 19.84
N ILE A 369 -26.79 64.51 20.64
CA ILE A 369 -25.57 63.72 20.43
C ILE A 369 -25.68 62.91 19.14
N VAL A 370 -26.76 62.13 18.96
CA VAL A 370 -26.96 61.30 17.76
C VAL A 370 -27.22 62.17 16.52
N ARG A 371 -27.89 63.32 16.68
CA ARG A 371 -28.16 64.28 15.59
C ARG A 371 -26.91 65.00 15.10
N ALA A 372 -26.05 65.47 16.01
CA ALA A 372 -24.78 66.11 15.68
C ALA A 372 -23.83 65.15 14.94
N ASN A 373 -23.97 63.85 15.21
CA ASN A 373 -23.13 62.80 14.66
C ASN A 373 -23.58 62.22 13.30
N ASN A 374 -24.32 63.00 12.50
CA ASN A 374 -24.90 62.60 11.23
C ASN A 374 -25.54 61.20 11.28
N ARG A 375 -26.80 61.17 11.75
CA ARG A 375 -27.60 59.96 11.98
C ARG A 375 -27.47 58.91 10.86
N SER A 376 -27.52 59.34 9.59
CA SER A 376 -27.46 58.47 8.41
C SER A 376 -26.17 57.64 8.35
N LEU A 377 -25.00 58.29 8.49
CA LEU A 377 -23.70 57.62 8.46
C LEU A 377 -23.52 56.65 9.63
N SER A 378 -23.99 57.04 10.82
CA SER A 378 -23.89 56.20 12.01
C SER A 378 -24.75 54.93 11.88
N PHE A 379 -25.94 55.02 11.28
CA PHE A 379 -26.76 53.84 10.97
C PHE A 379 -26.15 52.97 9.86
N LEU A 380 -25.65 53.57 8.76
CA LEU A 380 -24.97 52.84 7.69
C LEU A 380 -23.77 52.05 8.23
N LEU A 381 -22.96 52.66 9.09
CA LEU A 381 -21.82 52.02 9.72
C LEU A 381 -22.23 50.90 10.71
N LEU A 382 -23.29 51.08 11.50
CA LEU A 382 -23.80 50.01 12.38
C LEU A 382 -24.37 48.83 11.58
N VAL A 383 -25.04 49.11 10.45
CA VAL A 383 -25.54 48.06 9.56
C VAL A 383 -24.39 47.30 8.90
N SER A 384 -23.36 47.98 8.41
CA SER A 384 -22.20 47.30 7.82
C SER A 384 -21.43 46.46 8.84
N ILE A 385 -21.26 46.93 10.09
CA ILE A 385 -20.64 46.15 11.17
C ILE A 385 -21.49 44.92 11.54
N LYS A 386 -22.82 45.01 11.53
CA LYS A 386 -23.68 43.82 11.73
C LYS A 386 -23.50 42.80 10.61
N LEU A 387 -23.47 43.26 9.36
CA LEU A 387 -23.26 42.41 8.21
C LEU A 387 -21.85 41.79 8.17
N SER A 388 -20.83 42.47 8.70
CA SER A 388 -19.48 41.90 8.79
C SER A 388 -19.35 40.83 9.88
N PHE A 389 -20.06 40.93 11.00
CA PHE A 389 -20.15 39.81 11.95
C PHE A 389 -20.96 38.65 11.36
N LEU A 390 -22.05 38.94 10.64
CA LEU A 390 -22.84 37.90 9.97
C LEU A 390 -22.07 37.20 8.84
N SER A 391 -21.17 37.90 8.13
CA SER A 391 -20.41 37.31 7.03
C SER A 391 -19.46 36.20 7.49
N VAL A 392 -19.03 36.18 8.76
CA VAL A 392 -18.20 35.10 9.34
C VAL A 392 -18.84 33.73 9.16
N PHE A 393 -20.18 33.64 9.21
CA PHE A 393 -20.88 32.36 9.01
C PHE A 393 -20.75 31.81 7.59
N LEU A 394 -20.44 32.64 6.59
CA LEU A 394 -20.15 32.18 5.22
C LEU A 394 -18.80 31.44 5.14
N PHE A 395 -17.87 31.75 6.04
CA PHE A 395 -16.53 31.14 6.10
C PHE A 395 -16.53 29.82 6.88
N LEU A 396 -17.53 29.60 7.75
CA LEU A 396 -17.64 28.40 8.58
C LEU A 396 -18.40 27.27 7.85
N GLY A 397 -18.02 26.02 8.12
CA GLY A 397 -18.64 24.84 7.51
C GLY A 397 -18.03 24.42 6.18
N ARG A 398 -18.71 23.51 5.47
CA ARG A 398 -18.23 22.94 4.20
C ARG A 398 -18.34 23.98 3.08
N PRO A 399 -17.23 24.38 2.44
CA PRO A 399 -17.28 25.31 1.32
C PRO A 399 -17.94 24.62 0.12
N VAL A 400 -18.93 25.30 -0.45
CA VAL A 400 -19.56 25.02 -1.74
C VAL A 400 -19.36 26.22 -2.67
N ASP A 401 -19.50 26.03 -3.99
CA ASP A 401 -19.27 27.09 -4.99
C ASP A 401 -19.96 28.42 -4.63
N ILE A 402 -21.24 28.38 -4.25
CA ILE A 402 -22.01 29.57 -3.87
C ILE A 402 -21.39 30.26 -2.65
N THR A 403 -20.99 29.51 -1.61
CA THR A 403 -20.36 30.11 -0.43
C THR A 403 -18.98 30.69 -0.76
N CYS A 404 -18.22 30.06 -1.65
CA CYS A 404 -16.93 30.58 -2.11
C CYS A 404 -17.10 31.92 -2.83
N MET A 405 -18.10 32.05 -3.70
CA MET A 405 -18.43 33.31 -4.36
C MET A 405 -18.84 34.39 -3.35
N LEU A 406 -19.67 34.04 -2.36
CA LEU A 406 -20.22 35.02 -1.41
C LEU A 406 -19.21 35.49 -0.34
N ARG A 407 -18.24 34.66 0.07
CA ARG A 407 -17.28 34.98 1.16
C ARG A 407 -16.57 36.31 0.96
N ILE A 408 -15.74 36.40 -0.08
CA ILE A 408 -14.85 37.56 -0.30
C ILE A 408 -15.67 38.78 -0.75
N ILE A 409 -16.77 38.57 -1.47
CA ILE A 409 -17.62 39.65 -1.99
C ILE A 409 -18.42 40.32 -0.89
N THR A 410 -19.07 39.52 -0.04
CA THR A 410 -19.83 40.04 1.11
C THR A 410 -18.89 40.78 2.04
N PHE A 411 -17.72 40.21 2.32
CA PHE A 411 -16.66 40.86 3.08
C PHE A 411 -16.22 42.19 2.44
N GLY A 412 -15.81 42.20 1.17
CA GLY A 412 -15.30 43.40 0.50
C GLY A 412 -16.32 44.54 0.42
N ILE A 413 -17.58 44.24 0.08
CA ILE A 413 -18.64 45.25 -0.01
C ILE A 413 -18.99 45.82 1.36
N THR A 414 -19.16 44.98 2.38
CA THR A 414 -19.54 45.43 3.73
C THR A 414 -18.46 46.34 4.34
N PHE A 415 -17.19 45.97 4.18
CA PHE A 415 -16.08 46.77 4.65
C PHE A 415 -15.88 48.05 3.84
N SER A 416 -16.11 48.03 2.52
CA SER A 416 -16.08 49.24 1.71
C SER A 416 -17.11 50.26 2.18
N ILE A 417 -18.34 49.81 2.48
CA ILE A 417 -19.39 50.67 3.05
C ILE A 417 -18.96 51.22 4.43
N ALA A 418 -18.35 50.38 5.29
CA ALA A 418 -17.88 50.80 6.61
C ALA A 418 -16.78 51.87 6.52
N VAL A 419 -15.72 51.63 5.75
CA VAL A 419 -14.60 52.57 5.58
C VAL A 419 -15.05 53.83 4.85
N SER A 420 -15.91 53.72 3.83
CA SER A 420 -16.49 54.87 3.14
C SER A 420 -17.33 55.74 4.06
N SER A 421 -18.08 55.11 4.99
CA SER A 421 -18.87 55.85 5.99
C SER A 421 -17.97 56.64 6.94
N LEU A 422 -16.80 56.10 7.28
CA LEU A 422 -15.82 56.76 8.12
C LEU A 422 -15.07 57.88 7.39
N LEU A 423 -14.71 57.65 6.12
CA LEU A 423 -14.19 58.66 5.22
C LEU A 423 -15.18 59.83 5.06
N ALA A 424 -16.46 59.55 4.83
CA ALA A 424 -17.50 60.57 4.78
C ALA A 424 -17.59 61.33 6.12
N LYS A 425 -17.42 60.64 7.25
CA LYS A 425 -17.43 61.24 8.59
C LYS A 425 -16.25 62.18 8.81
N THR A 426 -15.03 61.78 8.43
CA THR A 426 -13.84 62.64 8.54
C THR A 426 -13.93 63.85 7.63
N ILE A 427 -14.43 63.68 6.40
CA ILE A 427 -14.71 64.80 5.48
C ILE A 427 -15.71 65.77 6.11
N MET A 428 -16.81 65.28 6.71
CA MET A 428 -17.79 66.15 7.37
C MET A 428 -17.19 66.94 8.54
N VAL A 429 -16.28 66.36 9.34
CA VAL A 429 -15.56 67.08 10.40
C VAL A 429 -14.66 68.18 9.82
N CYS A 430 -13.90 67.87 8.77
CA CYS A 430 -13.05 68.85 8.08
C CYS A 430 -13.86 69.99 7.44
N VAL A 431 -15.00 69.68 6.81
CA VAL A 431 -15.90 70.66 6.19
C VAL A 431 -16.56 71.55 7.27
N ALA A 432 -16.98 70.97 8.41
CA ALA A 432 -17.53 71.73 9.54
C ALA A 432 -16.54 72.78 10.06
N PHE A 433 -15.27 72.42 10.21
CA PHE A 433 -14.23 73.36 10.63
C PHE A 433 -13.90 74.42 9.57
N LYS A 434 -13.91 74.08 8.27
CA LYS A 434 -13.72 75.08 7.20
C LYS A 434 -14.91 76.02 7.02
N ALA A 435 -16.09 75.60 7.44
CA ALA A 435 -17.33 76.37 7.33
C ALA A 435 -17.57 77.36 8.50
N THR A 436 -16.84 77.24 9.62
CA THR A 436 -16.88 78.23 10.70
C THR A 436 -16.14 79.53 10.35
N LYS A 437 -15.31 79.55 9.31
CA LYS A 437 -14.67 80.77 8.79
C LYS A 437 -15.72 81.66 8.08
N PRO A 438 -15.88 82.95 8.47
CA PRO A 438 -16.86 83.83 7.84
C PRO A 438 -16.57 84.03 6.34
N GLY A 439 -17.61 83.98 5.49
CA GLY A 439 -17.51 84.13 4.03
C GLY A 439 -17.19 82.84 3.23
N SER A 440 -17.03 81.69 3.89
CA SER A 440 -16.64 80.43 3.24
C SER A 440 -17.75 79.78 2.40
N SER A 441 -17.47 79.49 1.12
CA SER A 441 -18.38 78.75 0.21
C SER A 441 -18.68 77.32 0.67
N TRP A 442 -17.87 76.78 1.58
CA TRP A 442 -18.00 75.44 2.16
C TRP A 442 -19.26 75.27 3.02
N ARG A 443 -19.91 76.37 3.42
CA ARG A 443 -21.16 76.33 4.19
C ARG A 443 -22.33 75.71 3.43
N LYS A 444 -22.34 75.80 2.09
CA LYS A 444 -23.35 75.16 1.21
C LYS A 444 -23.23 73.64 1.18
N TRP A 445 -22.04 73.11 1.50
CA TRP A 445 -21.72 71.69 1.47
C TRP A 445 -21.94 70.97 2.81
N LEU A 446 -22.35 71.71 3.85
CA LEU A 446 -22.75 71.14 5.14
C LEU A 446 -24.12 70.45 5.03
N GLY A 447 -24.13 69.17 4.68
CA GLY A 447 -25.37 68.40 4.62
C GLY A 447 -25.20 66.89 4.52
N VAL A 448 -26.22 66.16 4.95
CA VAL A 448 -26.31 64.68 4.88
C VAL A 448 -26.22 64.16 3.44
N LYS A 449 -26.61 64.98 2.46
CA LYS A 449 -26.52 64.65 1.02
C LYS A 449 -25.08 64.45 0.57
N LEU A 450 -24.13 65.27 1.05
CA LEU A 450 -22.72 65.12 0.69
C LEU A 450 -22.15 63.80 1.24
N SER A 451 -22.38 63.54 2.53
CA SER A 451 -21.87 62.33 3.17
C SER A 451 -22.41 61.05 2.52
N ASN A 452 -23.72 61.00 2.21
CA ASN A 452 -24.31 59.83 1.57
C ASN A 452 -23.82 59.68 0.11
N SER A 453 -23.58 60.79 -0.61
CA SER A 453 -23.00 60.77 -1.95
C SER A 453 -21.59 60.15 -1.95
N VAL A 454 -20.73 60.53 -0.98
CA VAL A 454 -19.40 59.94 -0.82
C VAL A 454 -19.48 58.43 -0.59
N VAL A 455 -20.35 57.98 0.31
CA VAL A 455 -20.51 56.54 0.59
C VAL A 455 -21.00 55.77 -0.64
N LEU A 456 -22.00 56.29 -1.36
CA LEU A 456 -22.53 55.65 -2.57
C LEU A 456 -21.47 55.59 -3.68
N PHE A 457 -20.72 56.67 -3.90
CA PHE A 457 -19.67 56.70 -4.91
C PHE A 457 -18.57 55.67 -4.61
N CYS A 458 -17.99 55.68 -3.40
CA CYS A 458 -16.93 54.74 -3.03
C CYS A 458 -17.41 53.27 -3.01
N SER A 459 -18.60 52.99 -2.48
CA SER A 459 -19.14 51.62 -2.47
C SER A 459 -19.50 51.11 -3.88
N SER A 460 -19.97 51.99 -4.78
CA SER A 460 -20.30 51.61 -6.16
C SER A 460 -19.08 51.10 -6.94
N ILE A 461 -17.90 51.71 -6.74
CA ILE A 461 -16.64 51.25 -7.34
C ILE A 461 -16.31 49.82 -6.87
N GLN A 462 -16.43 49.54 -5.56
CA GLN A 462 -16.20 48.20 -5.03
C GLN A 462 -17.18 47.16 -5.61
N ILE A 463 -18.46 47.54 -5.75
CA ILE A 463 -19.49 46.65 -6.34
C ILE A 463 -19.14 46.34 -7.80
N ILE A 464 -18.73 47.33 -8.60
CA ILE A 464 -18.34 47.12 -10.00
C ILE A 464 -17.13 46.18 -10.09
N ILE A 465 -16.12 46.35 -9.22
CA ILE A 465 -14.96 45.45 -9.16
C ILE A 465 -15.42 44.01 -8.85
N CYS A 466 -16.27 43.83 -7.83
CA CYS A 466 -16.77 42.51 -7.45
C CYS A 466 -17.61 41.85 -8.56
N MET A 467 -18.50 42.60 -9.22
CA MET A 467 -19.32 42.08 -10.32
C MET A 467 -18.48 41.70 -11.54
N THR A 468 -17.45 42.49 -11.86
CA THR A 468 -16.51 42.18 -12.95
C THR A 468 -15.73 40.91 -12.65
N TRP A 469 -15.26 40.74 -11.41
CA TRP A 469 -14.53 39.54 -11.00
C TRP A 469 -15.41 38.28 -11.06
N LEU A 470 -16.65 38.35 -10.56
CA LEU A 470 -17.62 37.25 -10.68
C LEU A 470 -17.95 36.87 -12.13
N ALA A 471 -18.01 37.86 -13.04
CA ALA A 471 -18.36 37.62 -14.43
C ALA A 471 -17.23 36.95 -15.23
N ILE A 472 -15.97 37.30 -14.95
CA ILE A 472 -14.80 36.79 -15.69
C ILE A 472 -14.34 35.44 -15.14
N SER A 473 -14.25 35.34 -13.81
CA SER A 473 -13.56 34.24 -13.13
C SER A 473 -14.04 34.17 -11.68
N PRO A 474 -15.24 33.62 -11.43
CA PRO A 474 -15.80 33.54 -10.09
C PRO A 474 -15.00 32.55 -9.23
N PRO A 475 -14.88 32.80 -7.91
CA PRO A 475 -14.31 31.83 -6.97
C PRO A 475 -15.12 30.52 -6.95
N PHE A 476 -14.43 29.39 -6.88
CA PHE A 476 -15.04 28.06 -6.92
C PHE A 476 -14.42 27.12 -5.89
N GLN A 477 -15.11 26.02 -5.61
CA GLN A 477 -14.63 24.99 -4.69
C GLN A 477 -13.50 24.18 -5.35
N GLU A 478 -12.35 24.10 -4.69
CA GLU A 478 -11.21 23.28 -5.11
C GLU A 478 -10.92 22.19 -4.09
N LEU A 479 -10.63 20.99 -4.59
CA LEU A 479 -10.22 19.82 -3.82
C LEU A 479 -8.69 19.72 -3.90
N ASP A 480 -7.99 20.18 -2.86
CA ASP A 480 -6.53 20.11 -2.80
C ASP A 480 -6.10 18.73 -2.28
N ILE A 481 -5.46 17.98 -3.17
CA ILE A 481 -4.99 16.60 -2.97
C ILE A 481 -3.47 16.56 -2.72
N HIS A 482 -2.78 17.69 -2.93
CA HIS A 482 -1.31 17.75 -3.00
C HIS A 482 -0.67 18.29 -1.72
N THR A 483 -1.39 19.11 -0.95
CA THR A 483 -0.83 19.77 0.24
C THR A 483 -0.65 18.84 1.44
N SER A 484 -1.41 17.75 1.56
CA SER A 484 -1.26 16.80 2.68
C SER A 484 -1.53 15.34 2.25
N PRO A 485 -0.56 14.42 2.41
CA PRO A 485 -0.75 13.02 2.04
C PRO A 485 -1.83 12.36 2.92
N GLY A 486 -2.88 11.84 2.29
CA GLY A 486 -3.97 11.09 2.95
C GLY A 486 -5.23 11.86 3.29
N THR A 487 -5.25 13.16 3.06
CA THR A 487 -6.43 14.02 3.26
C THR A 487 -6.77 14.77 1.98
N ILE A 488 -8.05 15.06 1.74
CA ILE A 488 -8.48 16.00 0.70
C ILE A 488 -8.88 17.29 1.43
N ILE A 489 -8.14 18.36 1.19
CA ILE A 489 -8.47 19.67 1.78
C ILE A 489 -9.46 20.36 0.85
N ILE A 490 -10.65 20.68 1.37
CA ILE A 490 -11.64 21.43 0.61
C ILE A 490 -11.45 22.93 0.89
N GLN A 491 -11.02 23.66 -0.13
CA GLN A 491 -10.77 25.10 -0.04
C GLN A 491 -11.51 25.85 -1.15
N CYS A 492 -11.64 27.17 -0.99
CA CYS A 492 -12.16 28.03 -2.06
C CYS A 492 -10.96 28.57 -2.84
N ASN A 493 -10.87 28.25 -4.12
CA ASN A 493 -9.93 28.88 -5.02
C ASN A 493 -10.53 30.23 -5.47
N GLU A 494 -9.72 31.29 -5.44
CA GLU A 494 -10.16 32.64 -5.82
C GLU A 494 -10.44 32.78 -7.34
N GLY A 495 -10.01 31.81 -8.15
CA GLY A 495 -10.17 31.75 -9.60
C GLY A 495 -9.26 32.72 -10.36
N SER A 496 -9.18 33.98 -9.90
CA SER A 496 -8.30 35.00 -10.44
C SER A 496 -7.61 35.79 -9.34
N ALA A 497 -6.28 35.66 -9.28
CA ALA A 497 -5.44 36.44 -8.39
C ALA A 497 -5.59 37.94 -8.64
N ILE A 498 -5.75 38.37 -9.91
CA ILE A 498 -5.96 39.77 -10.27
C ILE A 498 -7.26 40.29 -9.67
N GLY A 499 -8.34 39.50 -9.77
CA GLY A 499 -9.63 39.84 -9.16
C GLY A 499 -9.53 39.98 -7.64
N PHE A 500 -8.93 38.99 -6.98
CA PHE A 500 -8.69 39.00 -5.54
C PHE A 500 -7.90 40.23 -5.07
N TYR A 501 -6.73 40.48 -5.67
CA TYR A 501 -5.89 41.62 -5.31
C TYR A 501 -6.52 42.97 -5.67
N SER A 502 -7.37 43.04 -6.70
CA SER A 502 -8.10 44.28 -7.02
C SER A 502 -9.09 44.68 -5.93
N VAL A 503 -9.80 43.70 -5.34
CA VAL A 503 -10.74 43.93 -4.22
C VAL A 503 -9.99 44.39 -2.98
N ILE A 504 -8.94 43.67 -2.56
CA ILE A 504 -8.14 44.02 -1.39
C ILE A 504 -7.40 45.35 -1.61
N GLY A 505 -6.88 45.57 -2.82
CA GLY A 505 -6.17 46.78 -3.19
C GLY A 505 -7.05 48.03 -3.11
N TYR A 506 -8.28 47.97 -3.62
CA TYR A 506 -9.23 49.09 -3.50
C TYR A 506 -9.59 49.35 -2.04
N MET A 507 -9.87 48.29 -1.27
CA MET A 507 -10.11 48.40 0.17
C MET A 507 -8.95 49.06 0.92
N GLY A 508 -7.72 48.67 0.59
CA GLY A 508 -6.49 49.26 1.15
C GLY A 508 -6.32 50.74 0.77
N LEU A 509 -6.58 51.10 -0.48
CA LEU A 509 -6.54 52.49 -0.95
C LEU A 509 -7.56 53.36 -0.21
N LEU A 510 -8.80 52.87 -0.09
CA LEU A 510 -9.87 53.55 0.64
C LEU A 510 -9.51 53.74 2.13
N ALA A 511 -8.93 52.72 2.76
CA ALA A 511 -8.46 52.79 4.14
C ALA A 511 -7.30 53.78 4.30
N ALA A 512 -6.34 53.81 3.37
CA ALA A 512 -5.22 54.74 3.40
C ALA A 512 -5.67 56.20 3.28
N VAL A 513 -6.54 56.51 2.31
CA VAL A 513 -7.11 57.86 2.15
C VAL A 513 -7.88 58.27 3.40
N SER A 514 -8.69 57.35 3.95
CA SER A 514 -9.44 57.60 5.18
C SER A 514 -8.53 57.83 6.38
N PHE A 515 -7.45 57.05 6.53
CA PHE A 515 -6.47 57.22 7.60
C PHE A 515 -5.73 58.55 7.51
N VAL A 516 -5.24 58.95 6.33
CA VAL A 516 -4.57 60.24 6.13
C VAL A 516 -5.48 61.40 6.50
N LEU A 517 -6.74 61.39 6.04
CA LEU A 517 -7.71 62.42 6.39
C LEU A 517 -8.07 62.40 7.88
N ALA A 518 -8.22 61.22 8.49
CA ALA A 518 -8.47 61.08 9.93
C ALA A 518 -7.29 61.60 10.77
N PHE A 519 -6.06 61.39 10.31
CA PHE A 519 -4.85 61.87 10.99
C PHE A 519 -4.76 63.40 10.94
N LEU A 520 -5.01 64.00 9.78
CA LEU A 520 -5.07 65.45 9.63
C LEU A 520 -6.19 66.08 10.47
N ALA A 521 -7.34 65.42 10.58
CA ALA A 521 -8.46 65.90 11.39
C ALA A 521 -8.20 65.85 12.89
N ARG A 522 -7.21 65.07 13.37
CA ARG A 522 -6.91 64.90 14.80
C ARG A 522 -6.49 66.19 15.50
N SER A 523 -5.86 67.12 14.76
CA SER A 523 -5.40 68.40 15.30
C SER A 523 -6.52 69.43 15.44
N LEU A 524 -7.74 69.14 14.95
CA LEU A 524 -8.87 70.05 15.04
C LEU A 524 -9.47 70.03 16.46
N PRO A 525 -9.71 71.19 17.08
CA PRO A 525 -10.36 71.27 18.39
C PRO A 525 -11.85 70.94 18.22
N ASP A 526 -12.21 69.68 18.45
CA ASP A 526 -13.60 69.23 18.45
C ASP A 526 -14.09 68.91 19.88
N SER A 527 -15.32 69.33 20.16
CA SER A 527 -16.00 69.33 21.46
C SER A 527 -16.10 67.96 22.16
N PHE A 528 -15.83 66.85 21.48
CA PHE A 528 -15.99 65.49 22.02
C PHE A 528 -14.81 64.53 21.78
N ASN A 529 -13.60 65.03 21.46
CA ASN A 529 -12.46 64.18 21.04
C ASN A 529 -12.81 63.20 19.89
N GLU A 530 -13.87 63.49 19.11
CA GLU A 530 -14.42 62.57 18.11
C GLU A 530 -13.41 62.26 17.01
N ALA A 531 -12.69 63.26 16.52
CA ALA A 531 -11.63 63.08 15.55
C ALA A 531 -10.55 62.09 16.04
N LYS A 532 -10.16 62.14 17.33
CA LYS A 532 -9.18 61.21 17.92
C LYS A 532 -9.66 59.76 17.90
N TYR A 533 -10.93 59.53 18.25
CA TYR A 533 -11.52 58.18 18.20
C TYR A 533 -11.61 57.64 16.77
N ILE A 534 -11.92 58.50 15.80
CA ILE A 534 -11.92 58.12 14.38
C ILE A 534 -10.49 57.76 13.92
N THR A 535 -9.48 58.58 14.24
CA THR A 535 -8.09 58.26 13.90
C THR A 535 -7.62 56.95 14.53
N PHE A 536 -7.94 56.72 15.81
CA PHE A 536 -7.57 55.49 16.50
C PHE A 536 -8.26 54.26 15.89
N SER A 537 -9.54 54.38 15.51
CA SER A 537 -10.28 53.32 14.83
C SER A 537 -9.67 52.99 13.45
N MET A 538 -9.26 54.00 12.68
CA MET A 538 -8.60 53.83 11.39
C MET A 538 -7.20 53.23 11.51
N LEU A 539 -6.44 53.63 12.54
CA LEU A 539 -5.13 53.06 12.82
C LEU A 539 -5.23 51.57 13.14
N LEU A 540 -6.15 51.19 14.03
CA LEU A 540 -6.41 49.79 14.39
C LEU A 540 -6.90 48.98 13.18
N PHE A 541 -7.76 49.56 12.35
CA PHE A 541 -8.20 48.94 11.12
C PHE A 541 -7.01 48.63 10.18
N CYS A 542 -6.18 49.64 9.88
CA CYS A 542 -5.03 49.48 9.00
C CYS A 542 -4.00 48.48 9.57
N SER A 543 -3.73 48.49 10.87
CA SER A 543 -2.77 47.56 11.47
C SER A 543 -3.21 46.10 11.36
N VAL A 544 -4.50 45.81 11.56
CA VAL A 544 -5.06 44.46 11.40
C VAL A 544 -4.91 43.98 9.95
N TRP A 545 -5.21 44.82 8.96
CA TRP A 545 -5.10 44.42 7.55
C TRP A 545 -3.66 44.30 7.06
N ILE A 546 -2.74 45.17 7.52
CA ILE A 546 -1.31 45.06 7.19
C ILE A 546 -0.72 43.77 7.80
N THR A 547 -1.10 43.42 9.02
CA THR A 547 -0.63 42.18 9.68
C THR A 547 -1.28 40.92 9.12
N MET A 548 -2.48 41.03 8.54
CA MET A 548 -3.17 39.92 7.87
C MET A 548 -2.44 39.43 6.62
N ILE A 549 -1.84 40.31 5.81
CA ILE A 549 -1.14 39.92 4.56
C ILE A 549 -0.04 38.86 4.79
N PRO A 550 0.97 39.07 5.66
CA PRO A 550 1.99 38.05 5.92
C PRO A 550 1.44 36.81 6.62
N ALA A 551 0.41 36.95 7.47
CA ALA A 551 -0.24 35.81 8.11
C ALA A 551 -1.00 34.93 7.08
N TYR A 552 -1.64 35.56 6.09
CA TYR A 552 -2.33 34.86 5.00
C TYR A 552 -1.34 34.09 4.12
N LEU A 553 -0.23 34.73 3.73
CA LEU A 553 0.78 34.12 2.86
C LEU A 553 1.61 33.02 3.56
N SER A 554 1.71 33.05 4.90
CA SER A 554 2.46 32.03 5.67
C SER A 554 1.61 30.83 6.09
N THR A 555 0.29 30.96 6.10
CA THR A 555 -0.62 29.87 6.47
C THR A 555 -1.15 29.15 5.23
N LYS A 556 -1.51 27.87 5.38
CA LYS A 556 -2.04 27.03 4.30
C LYS A 556 -3.26 26.24 4.76
N GLY A 557 -4.10 25.81 3.81
CA GLY A 557 -5.28 24.98 4.04
C GLY A 557 -6.29 25.65 4.99
N LYS A 558 -6.87 24.89 5.92
CA LYS A 558 -7.93 25.36 6.83
C LYS A 558 -7.56 26.57 7.71
N ASN A 559 -6.27 26.81 7.94
CA ASN A 559 -5.79 27.90 8.81
C ASN A 559 -5.83 29.28 8.12
N THR A 560 -5.83 29.36 6.79
CA THR A 560 -5.93 30.65 6.07
C THR A 560 -7.28 31.32 6.35
N VAL A 561 -8.35 30.52 6.34
CA VAL A 561 -9.72 30.96 6.67
C VAL A 561 -9.81 31.50 8.09
N CYS A 562 -9.09 30.91 9.05
CA CYS A 562 -9.03 31.40 10.42
C CYS A 562 -8.40 32.80 10.52
N VAL A 563 -7.35 33.07 9.73
CA VAL A 563 -6.70 34.39 9.68
C VAL A 563 -7.66 35.44 9.13
N GLU A 564 -8.42 35.11 8.09
CA GLU A 564 -9.44 36.01 7.52
C GLU A 564 -10.55 36.32 8.52
N ILE A 565 -11.12 35.30 9.16
CA ILE A 565 -12.17 35.48 10.20
C ILE A 565 -11.64 36.35 11.34
N PHE A 566 -10.43 36.08 11.81
CA PHE A 566 -9.82 36.86 12.89
C PHE A 566 -9.65 38.34 12.51
N ALA A 567 -9.21 38.62 11.28
CA ALA A 567 -9.09 39.98 10.77
C ALA A 567 -10.45 40.69 10.68
N ILE A 568 -11.49 40.00 10.17
CA ILE A 568 -12.86 40.52 10.07
C ILE A 568 -13.42 40.87 11.46
N LEU A 569 -13.30 39.96 12.43
CA LEU A 569 -13.81 40.14 13.79
C LEU A 569 -13.08 41.29 14.50
N THR A 570 -11.75 41.30 14.45
CA THR A 570 -10.92 42.27 15.17
C THR A 570 -11.11 43.68 14.62
N SER A 571 -11.11 43.83 13.29
CA SER A 571 -11.33 45.14 12.65
C SER A 571 -12.73 45.68 12.91
N SER A 572 -13.78 44.85 12.80
CA SER A 572 -15.17 45.25 13.07
C SER A 572 -15.40 45.57 14.55
N ALA A 573 -14.84 44.78 15.46
CA ALA A 573 -14.91 45.03 16.91
C ALA A 573 -14.16 46.31 17.29
N GLY A 574 -13.02 46.59 16.65
CA GLY A 574 -12.28 47.83 16.82
C GLY A 574 -13.08 49.05 16.39
N LEU A 575 -13.74 49.02 15.22
CA LEU A 575 -14.63 50.09 14.77
C LEU A 575 -15.81 50.31 15.73
N LEU A 576 -16.45 49.23 16.19
CA LEU A 576 -17.55 49.29 17.15
C LEU A 576 -17.11 49.92 18.48
N ALA A 577 -16.01 49.42 19.04
CA ALA A 577 -15.49 49.83 20.34
C ALA A 577 -15.00 51.29 20.32
N CYS A 578 -14.26 51.71 19.29
CA CYS A 578 -13.68 53.05 19.26
C CYS A 578 -14.72 54.13 18.99
N ILE A 579 -15.74 53.84 18.16
CA ILE A 579 -16.65 54.88 17.64
C ILE A 579 -17.94 54.96 18.43
N PHE A 580 -18.51 53.82 18.81
CA PHE A 580 -19.85 53.77 19.40
C PHE A 580 -19.82 53.58 20.91
N LEU A 581 -18.83 52.88 21.47
CA LEU A 581 -18.78 52.61 22.92
C LEU A 581 -18.65 53.90 23.75
N PRO A 582 -17.77 54.88 23.43
CA PRO A 582 -17.72 56.15 24.15
C PRO A 582 -19.05 56.92 24.08
N LYS A 583 -19.74 56.85 22.93
CA LYS A 583 -21.02 57.53 22.72
C LYS A 583 -22.17 56.86 23.47
N CYS A 584 -22.21 55.52 23.51
CA CYS A 584 -23.16 54.77 24.32
C CYS A 584 -22.96 55.05 25.81
N TYR A 585 -21.70 55.08 26.27
CA TYR A 585 -21.37 55.40 27.66
C TYR A 585 -21.90 56.78 28.04
N ILE A 586 -21.68 57.79 27.20
CA ILE A 586 -22.22 59.14 27.41
C ILE A 586 -23.76 59.14 27.43
N ILE A 587 -24.41 58.51 26.44
CA ILE A 587 -25.88 58.51 26.31
C ILE A 587 -26.54 57.85 27.53
N LEU A 588 -25.98 56.74 28.04
CA LEU A 588 -26.57 55.94 29.12
C LEU A 588 -26.17 56.41 30.53
N PHE A 589 -24.90 56.77 30.75
CA PHE A 589 -24.38 57.07 32.09
C PHE A 589 -24.17 58.57 32.35
N ARG A 590 -24.16 59.42 31.32
CA ARG A 590 -24.09 60.89 31.45
C ARG A 590 -25.30 61.56 30.80
N THR A 591 -26.47 61.27 31.36
CA THR A 591 -27.76 61.78 30.89
C THR A 591 -27.85 63.32 30.85
N GLU A 592 -27.05 64.03 31.65
CA GLU A 592 -26.99 65.49 31.66
C GLU A 592 -26.54 66.09 30.31
N MET A 593 -25.68 65.39 29.56
CA MET A 593 -25.21 65.85 28.24
C MET A 593 -26.20 65.57 27.10
N ASN A 594 -27.34 64.92 27.39
CA ASN A 594 -28.40 64.66 26.41
C ASN A 594 -29.36 65.86 26.24
N ASN A 595 -29.32 66.87 27.14
CA ASN A 595 -30.16 68.06 27.08
C ASN A 595 -29.46 69.25 26.39
N LYS A 596 -30.17 69.94 25.49
CA LYS A 596 -29.64 71.07 24.71
C LYS A 596 -29.15 72.26 25.56
N SER A 597 -29.70 72.44 26.76
CA SER A 597 -29.45 73.61 27.62
C SER A 597 -28.03 73.65 28.18
N GLN A 598 -27.38 72.51 28.43
CA GLN A 598 -26.02 72.49 29.00
C GLN A 598 -24.89 72.44 27.95
N LEU A 599 -25.18 72.06 26.71
CA LEU A 599 -24.23 72.14 25.57
C LEU A 599 -23.83 73.59 25.23
N LEU A 600 -24.66 74.57 25.61
CA LEU A 600 -24.39 76.00 25.46
C LEU A 600 -23.63 76.60 26.64
N VAL A 601 -23.73 76.02 27.84
CA VAL A 601 -23.05 76.51 29.07
C VAL A 601 -21.55 76.20 29.08
N ILE A 602 -21.12 75.13 28.41
CA ILE A 602 -19.68 74.82 28.23
C ILE A 602 -19.02 75.74 27.17
N LYS A 603 -19.84 76.53 26.43
CA LYS A 603 -19.38 77.44 25.35
C LYS A 603 -19.22 78.90 25.77
N THR A 604 -19.42 79.20 27.05
CA THR A 604 -19.05 80.45 27.72
C THR A 604 -17.98 80.14 28.74
#